data_AF-A0A564S357-F1
#
_entry.id   AF-A0A564S357-F1
#
_cell.length_a   1.000
_cell.length_b   1.000
_cell.length_c   1.000
_cell.angle_alpha   90.00
_cell.angle_beta   90.00
_cell.angle_gamma   90.00
#
_symmetry.space_group_name_H-M   'P 1'
#
loop_
_entity.id
_entity.type
_entity.pdbx_description
1 polymer ?
#
loop_
_entity_poly.entity_id
_entity_poly.type
_entity_poly.pdbx_seq_one_letter_code
_entity_poly.pdbx_strand_id
1 'polypeptide(L)'
;MRGLIPVSRTAQVVGRYLFLLVVGLLWALDVVICGGVFIVFGDIADMGWIGTLAAGAFIFALAVILGSVLLACAYRFTFRKMMVASGVVLVGLYAVIALLSRLPVDWQWLLLNITDFLTIWWHTALVLAVLCLLAYFGSMLIAIRIYRAKEL
;
A
#
# COMPACT_ATOMS: atom_id res chain seq x y z
N MET A 1 16.89 33.53 8.60
CA MET A 1 15.85 32.58 9.05
C MET A 1 16.13 32.27 10.52
N ARG A 2 15.44 32.97 11.42
CA ARG A 2 15.65 32.92 12.89
C ARG A 2 14.45 32.18 13.50
N GLY A 3 14.69 31.16 14.34
CA GLY A 3 13.70 30.70 15.33
C GLY A 3 12.93 29.40 15.07
N LEU A 4 13.12 28.69 13.96
CA LEU A 4 12.62 27.31 13.85
C LEU A 4 13.62 26.39 14.57
N ILE A 5 13.24 25.87 15.74
CA ILE A 5 13.94 24.75 16.38
C ILE A 5 14.08 23.68 15.29
N PRO A 6 15.30 23.23 14.92
CA PRO A 6 15.45 22.21 13.89
C PRO A 6 14.79 20.93 14.42
N VAL A 7 13.57 20.67 13.97
CA VAL A 7 12.89 19.40 14.22
C VAL A 7 13.81 18.31 13.71
N SER A 8 14.10 17.33 14.58
CA SER A 8 15.01 16.24 14.24
C SER A 8 14.57 15.59 12.92
N ARG A 9 15.53 15.31 12.03
CA ARG A 9 15.23 14.78 10.69
C ARG A 9 14.43 13.47 10.77
N THR A 10 14.66 12.68 11.81
CA THR A 10 13.86 11.49 12.13
C THR A 10 12.41 11.85 12.44
N ALA A 11 12.15 12.87 13.25
CA ALA A 11 10.79 13.36 13.50
C ALA A 11 10.11 13.90 12.23
N GLN A 12 10.86 14.49 11.29
CA GLN A 12 10.31 14.90 9.99
C GLN A 12 9.89 13.69 9.14
N VAL A 13 10.70 12.64 9.08
CA VAL A 13 10.35 11.40 8.35
C VAL A 13 9.16 10.72 9.02
N VAL A 14 9.23 10.50 10.34
CA VAL A 14 8.14 9.92 11.14
C VAL A 14 6.83 10.70 10.94
N GLY A 15 6.89 12.04 10.95
CA GLY A 15 5.73 12.90 10.73
C GLY A 15 5.05 12.66 9.39
N ARG A 16 5.80 12.42 8.30
CA ARG A 16 5.21 12.13 6.99
C ARG A 16 4.60 10.73 6.90
N TYR A 17 5.19 9.75 7.57
CA TYR A 17 4.63 8.40 7.67
C TYR A 17 3.38 8.36 8.57
N LEU A 18 3.34 9.16 9.65
CA LEU A 18 2.12 9.37 10.44
C LEU A 18 1.03 10.05 9.61
N PHE A 19 1.37 11.06 8.82
CA PHE A 19 0.42 11.69 7.90
C PHE A 19 -0.15 10.68 6.90
N LEU A 20 0.69 9.78 6.37
CA LEU A 20 0.24 8.68 5.51
C LEU A 20 -0.81 7.80 6.19
N LEU A 21 -0.58 7.41 7.45
CA LEU A 21 -1.54 6.60 8.21
C LEU A 21 -2.87 7.33 8.40
N VAL A 22 -2.83 8.62 8.75
CA VAL A 22 -4.04 9.43 8.94
C VAL A 22 -4.83 9.55 7.64
N VAL A 23 -4.16 9.86 6.52
CA VAL A 23 -4.83 9.97 5.21
C VAL A 23 -5.38 8.62 4.76
N GLY A 24 -4.62 7.54 4.93
CA GLY A 24 -5.10 6.19 4.63
C GLY A 24 -6.35 5.82 5.43
N LEU A 25 -6.38 6.19 6.72
CA LEU A 25 -7.53 5.94 7.59
C LEU A 25 -8.75 6.77 7.17
N LEU A 26 -8.56 8.04 6.80
CA LEU A 26 -9.63 8.89 6.28
C LEU A 26 -10.22 8.33 4.98
N TRP A 27 -9.39 7.83 4.07
CA TRP A 27 -9.85 7.16 2.85
C TRP A 27 -10.64 5.88 3.13
N ALA A 28 -10.17 5.07 4.09
CA ALA A 28 -10.89 3.88 4.51
C ALA A 28 -12.25 4.24 5.12
N LEU A 29 -12.31 5.28 5.94
CA LEU A 29 -13.55 5.79 6.53
C LEU A 29 -14.51 6.31 5.45
N ASP A 30 -14.01 7.06 4.46
CA ASP A 30 -14.81 7.56 3.35
C ASP A 30 -15.52 6.40 2.62
N VAL A 31 -14.78 5.33 2.30
CA VAL A 31 -15.34 4.15 1.63
C VAL A 31 -16.37 3.43 2.50
N VAL A 32 -16.10 3.29 3.81
CA VAL A 32 -17.04 2.64 4.73
C VAL A 32 -18.32 3.47 4.87
N ILE A 33 -18.21 4.79 4.92
CA ILE A 33 -19.36 5.70 5.00
C ILE A 33 -20.16 5.63 3.70
N CYS A 34 -19.51 5.76 2.54
CA CYS A 34 -20.18 5.65 1.24
C CYS A 34 -20.87 4.28 1.09
N GLY A 35 -20.17 3.18 1.36
CA GLY A 35 -20.76 1.84 1.30
C GLY A 35 -21.93 1.67 2.27
N GLY A 36 -21.82 2.20 3.49
CA GLY A 36 -22.90 2.19 4.48
C GLY A 36 -24.14 2.96 4.00
N VAL A 37 -23.95 4.12 3.37
CA VAL A 37 -25.03 4.89 2.74
C VAL A 37 -25.74 4.05 1.68
N PHE A 38 -25.00 3.42 0.76
CA PHE A 38 -25.59 2.58 -0.28
C PHE A 38 -26.34 1.35 0.27
N ILE A 39 -25.88 0.75 1.37
CA ILE A 39 -26.60 -0.33 2.06
C ILE A 39 -27.93 0.18 2.62
N VAL A 40 -27.93 1.34 3.29
CA VAL A 40 -29.13 1.93 3.89
C VAL A 40 -30.18 2.31 2.83
N PHE A 41 -29.75 2.77 1.65
CA PHE A 41 -30.64 3.11 0.54
C PHE A 41 -31.03 1.91 -0.35
N GLY A 42 -30.55 0.70 -0.04
CA GLY A 42 -30.97 -0.54 -0.70
C GLY A 42 -30.35 -0.81 -2.07
N ASP A 43 -29.31 -0.07 -2.46
CA ASP A 43 -28.66 -0.19 -3.79
C ASP A 43 -27.59 -1.31 -3.83
N ILE A 44 -27.03 -1.69 -2.67
CA ILE A 44 -25.98 -2.73 -2.55
C ILE A 44 -26.35 -3.74 -1.44
N ALA A 45 -27.56 -4.31 -1.51
CA ALA A 45 -28.07 -5.22 -0.48
C ALA A 45 -27.18 -6.48 -0.27
N ASP A 46 -26.46 -6.94 -1.30
CA ASP A 46 -25.72 -8.21 -1.28
C ASP A 46 -24.34 -8.12 -0.60
N MET A 47 -23.71 -6.94 -0.54
CA MET A 47 -22.36 -6.79 0.02
C MET A 47 -22.36 -6.78 1.56
N GLY A 48 -23.44 -6.29 2.17
CA GLY A 48 -23.60 -6.19 3.62
C GLY A 48 -22.55 -5.32 4.33
N TRP A 49 -22.73 -5.12 5.64
CA TRP A 49 -21.80 -4.33 6.45
C TRP A 49 -20.39 -4.94 6.53
N ILE A 50 -20.31 -6.27 6.51
CA ILE A 50 -19.03 -7.00 6.54
C ILE A 50 -18.23 -6.74 5.27
N GLY A 51 -18.86 -6.80 4.09
CA GLY A 51 -18.19 -6.51 2.82
C GLY A 51 -17.72 -5.07 2.73
N THR A 52 -18.53 -4.12 3.22
CA THR A 52 -18.17 -2.70 3.25
C THR A 52 -16.95 -2.43 4.15
N LEU A 53 -16.91 -3.03 5.34
CA LEU A 53 -15.76 -2.92 6.24
C LEU A 53 -14.50 -3.59 5.64
N ALA A 54 -14.66 -4.73 4.97
CA ALA A 54 -13.57 -5.41 4.27
C ALA A 54 -12.99 -4.54 3.14
N ALA A 55 -13.85 -3.87 2.36
CA ALA A 55 -13.41 -2.93 1.33
C ALA A 55 -12.67 -1.73 1.91
N GLY A 56 -13.15 -1.16 3.03
CA GLY A 56 -12.44 -0.10 3.75
C GLY A 56 -11.06 -0.54 4.23
N ALA A 57 -10.95 -1.73 4.84
CA ALA A 57 -9.69 -2.29 5.28
C ALA A 57 -8.71 -2.57 4.12
N PHE A 58 -9.23 -3.02 2.99
CA PHE A 58 -8.45 -3.24 1.77
C PHE A 58 -7.89 -1.93 1.21
N ILE A 59 -8.69 -0.87 1.15
CA ILE A 59 -8.25 0.45 0.69
C ILE A 59 -7.23 1.06 1.64
N PHE A 60 -7.44 0.91 2.95
CA PHE A 60 -6.43 1.31 3.94
C PHE A 60 -5.08 0.64 3.64
N ALA A 61 -5.09 -0.67 3.46
CA ALA A 61 -3.88 -1.43 3.21
C ALA A 61 -3.18 -1.02 1.92
N LEU A 62 -3.94 -0.84 0.83
CA LEU A 62 -3.40 -0.35 -0.44
C LEU A 62 -2.79 1.05 -0.30
N ALA A 63 -3.47 1.97 0.37
CA ALA A 63 -2.98 3.32 0.60
C ALA A 63 -1.66 3.31 1.40
N VAL A 64 -1.57 2.47 2.42
CA VAL A 64 -0.35 2.33 3.24
C VAL A 64 0.79 1.70 2.45
N ILE A 65 0.54 0.62 1.70
CA ILE A 65 1.57 -0.08 0.93
C ILE A 65 2.10 0.82 -0.20
N LEU A 66 1.22 1.35 -1.05
CA LEU A 66 1.64 2.21 -2.16
C LEU A 66 2.25 3.51 -1.64
N GLY A 67 1.59 4.14 -0.67
CA GLY A 67 2.05 5.38 -0.06
C GLY A 67 3.42 5.27 0.59
N SER A 68 3.69 4.19 1.32
CA SER A 68 4.99 3.96 1.95
C SER A 68 6.10 3.78 0.91
N VAL A 69 5.87 2.99 -0.15
CA VAL A 69 6.85 2.80 -1.23
C VAL A 69 7.13 4.11 -1.97
N LEU A 70 6.08 4.86 -2.33
CA LEU A 70 6.20 6.14 -3.01
C LEU A 70 6.97 7.17 -2.17
N LEU A 71 6.72 7.22 -0.85
CA LEU A 71 7.44 8.13 0.05
C LEU A 71 8.94 7.85 0.09
N ALA A 72 9.36 6.59 0.25
CA ALA A 72 10.79 6.25 0.24
C ALA A 72 11.43 6.57 -1.11
N CYS A 73 10.73 6.30 -2.22
CA CYS A 73 11.20 6.66 -3.55
C CYS A 73 11.35 8.18 -3.72
N ALA A 74 10.41 8.98 -3.19
CA ALA A 74 10.46 10.44 -3.24
C ALA A 74 11.66 11.04 -2.48
N TYR A 75 12.17 10.37 -1.44
CA TYR A 75 13.40 10.82 -0.75
C TYR A 75 14.67 10.63 -1.59
N ARG A 76 14.67 9.68 -2.53
CA ARG A 76 15.83 9.31 -3.35
C ARG A 76 15.79 9.93 -4.75
N PHE A 77 14.63 10.02 -5.38
CA PHE A 77 14.49 10.34 -6.80
C PHE A 77 13.63 11.58 -7.05
N THR A 78 13.95 12.34 -8.10
CA THR A 78 13.11 13.42 -8.61
C THR A 78 11.89 12.87 -9.36
N PHE A 79 10.78 13.62 -9.41
CA PHE A 79 9.51 13.21 -10.04
C PHE A 79 9.69 12.61 -11.44
N ARG A 80 10.55 13.19 -12.28
CA ARG A 80 10.84 12.67 -13.62
C ARG A 80 11.47 11.27 -13.60
N LYS A 81 12.43 11.03 -12.71
CA LYS A 81 13.05 9.70 -12.56
C LYS A 81 12.07 8.68 -11.98
N MET A 82 11.15 9.13 -11.15
CA MET A 82 10.10 8.30 -10.57
C MET A 82 9.08 7.83 -11.62
N MET A 83 8.67 8.70 -12.56
CA MET A 83 7.80 8.32 -13.68
C MET A 83 8.47 7.32 -14.64
N VAL A 84 9.77 7.50 -14.91
CA VAL A 84 10.51 6.54 -15.74
C VAL A 84 10.64 5.20 -15.01
N ALA A 85 10.94 5.22 -13.71
CA ALA A 85 11.03 4.02 -12.90
C ALA A 85 9.70 3.25 -12.85
N SER A 86 8.56 3.93 -12.66
CA SER A 86 7.25 3.25 -12.70
C SER A 86 6.94 2.66 -14.07
N GLY A 87 7.28 3.36 -15.16
CA GLY A 87 7.16 2.83 -16.52
C GLY A 87 7.98 1.55 -16.73
N VAL A 88 9.25 1.55 -16.29
CA VAL A 88 10.12 0.37 -16.37
C VAL A 88 9.59 -0.78 -15.53
N VAL A 89 9.09 -0.50 -14.31
CA VAL A 89 8.49 -1.52 -13.44
C VAL A 89 7.26 -2.15 -14.10
N LEU A 90 6.38 -1.36 -14.73
CA LEU A 90 5.19 -1.88 -15.42
C LEU A 90 5.56 -2.76 -16.61
N VAL A 91 6.48 -2.31 -17.46
CA VAL A 91 6.94 -3.09 -18.62
C VAL A 91 7.64 -4.38 -18.17
N GLY A 92 8.46 -4.30 -17.12
CA GLY A 92 9.11 -5.46 -16.51
C GLY A 92 8.11 -6.46 -15.94
N LEU A 93 7.09 -5.98 -15.22
CA LEU A 93 6.02 -6.82 -14.68
C LEU A 93 5.27 -7.54 -15.81
N TYR A 94 4.94 -6.82 -16.88
CA TYR A 94 4.29 -7.39 -18.06
C TYR A 94 5.16 -8.46 -18.73
N ALA A 95 6.45 -8.20 -18.90
CA ALA A 95 7.38 -9.16 -19.47
C ALA A 95 7.51 -10.43 -18.59
N VAL A 96 7.54 -10.27 -17.27
CA VAL A 96 7.57 -11.39 -16.32
C VAL A 96 6.29 -12.21 -16.43
N ILE A 97 5.11 -11.58 -16.48
CA ILE A 97 3.83 -12.26 -16.67
C ILE A 97 3.79 -13.01 -18.02
N ALA A 98 4.28 -12.37 -19.09
CA ALA A 98 4.35 -12.98 -20.41
C ALA A 98 5.36 -14.15 -20.49
N LEU A 99 6.39 -14.15 -19.64
CA LEU A 99 7.33 -15.26 -19.51
C LEU A 99 6.71 -16.41 -18.70
N LEU A 100 6.05 -16.08 -17.58
CA LEU A 100 5.29 -17.01 -16.74
C LEU A 100 4.25 -17.77 -17.57
N SER A 101 3.49 -17.06 -18.42
CA SER A 101 2.47 -17.70 -19.27
C SER A 101 3.02 -18.64 -20.33
N ARG A 102 4.31 -18.57 -20.65
CA ARG A 102 4.98 -19.45 -21.62
C ARG A 102 5.69 -20.65 -20.99
N LEU A 103 5.81 -20.67 -19.66
CA LEU A 103 6.37 -21.80 -18.93
C LEU A 103 5.37 -22.96 -18.91
N PRO A 104 5.78 -24.22 -19.22
CA PRO A 104 4.93 -25.40 -19.16
C PRO A 104 4.73 -25.86 -17.70
N VAL A 105 4.18 -24.98 -16.88
CA VAL A 105 3.90 -25.19 -15.46
C VAL A 105 2.39 -25.04 -15.27
N ASP A 106 1.78 -25.93 -14.49
CA ASP A 106 0.34 -25.89 -14.18
C ASP A 106 0.02 -24.76 -13.18
N TRP A 107 0.06 -23.52 -13.67
CA TRP A 107 -0.26 -22.32 -12.89
C TRP A 107 -1.66 -22.35 -12.29
N GLN A 108 -2.59 -23.04 -12.94
CA GLN A 108 -3.96 -23.15 -12.47
C GLN A 108 -4.06 -23.84 -11.11
N TRP A 109 -3.29 -24.91 -10.89
CA TRP A 109 -3.27 -25.60 -9.60
C TRP A 109 -2.71 -24.70 -8.48
N LEU A 110 -1.61 -23.98 -8.76
CA LEU A 110 -1.02 -23.04 -7.81
C LEU A 110 -1.98 -21.90 -7.47
N LEU A 111 -2.58 -21.29 -8.49
CA LEU A 111 -3.50 -20.17 -8.32
C LEU A 111 -4.73 -20.58 -7.53
N LEU A 112 -5.30 -21.77 -7.79
CA LEU A 112 -6.42 -22.31 -7.04
C LEU A 112 -6.08 -22.49 -5.55
N ASN A 113 -4.92 -23.08 -5.24
CA ASN A 113 -4.51 -23.24 -3.85
C ASN A 113 -4.28 -21.90 -3.14
N ILE A 114 -3.72 -20.91 -3.84
CA ILE A 114 -3.55 -19.57 -3.29
C ILE A 114 -4.90 -18.89 -3.08
N THR A 115 -5.82 -18.98 -4.05
CA THR A 115 -7.15 -18.40 -3.91
C THR A 115 -7.93 -19.08 -2.80
N ASP A 116 -7.86 -20.40 -2.67
CA ASP A 116 -8.53 -21.17 -1.62
C ASP A 116 -8.02 -20.78 -0.23
N PHE A 117 -6.70 -20.61 -0.10
CA PHE A 117 -6.10 -20.10 1.13
C PHE A 117 -6.55 -18.66 1.45
N LEU A 118 -6.60 -17.78 0.46
CA LEU A 118 -7.00 -16.38 0.61
C LEU A 118 -8.51 -16.19 0.75
N THR A 119 -9.36 -17.11 0.30
CA THR A 119 -10.83 -16.98 0.47
C THR A 119 -11.26 -16.93 1.92
N ILE A 120 -10.45 -17.46 2.83
CA ILE A 120 -10.71 -17.37 4.27
C ILE A 120 -10.39 -15.94 4.72
N TRP A 121 -11.43 -15.21 5.13
CA TRP A 121 -11.37 -13.79 5.49
C TRP A 121 -10.23 -13.40 6.47
N TRP A 122 -9.95 -14.25 7.47
CA TRP A 122 -8.86 -13.99 8.42
C TRP A 122 -7.46 -14.18 7.81
N HIS A 123 -7.29 -15.12 6.87
CA HIS A 123 -6.02 -15.30 6.15
C HIS A 123 -5.72 -14.09 5.27
N THR A 124 -6.71 -13.58 4.53
CA THR A 124 -6.54 -12.33 3.77
C THR A 124 -6.19 -11.15 4.67
N ALA A 125 -6.88 -10.99 5.80
CA ALA A 125 -6.62 -9.90 6.72
C ALA A 125 -5.20 -9.98 7.31
N LEU A 126 -4.74 -11.18 7.68
CA LEU A 126 -3.40 -11.41 8.21
C LEU A 126 -2.34 -11.13 7.15
N VAL A 127 -2.49 -11.67 5.95
CA VAL A 127 -1.54 -11.43 4.83
C VAL A 127 -1.45 -9.94 4.53
N LEU A 128 -2.59 -9.23 4.42
CA LEU A 128 -2.60 -7.79 4.23
C LEU A 128 -1.88 -7.06 5.36
N ALA A 129 -2.18 -7.40 6.62
CA ALA A 129 -1.57 -6.77 7.79
C ALA A 129 -0.05 -6.94 7.79
N VAL A 130 0.43 -8.16 7.53
CA VAL A 130 1.87 -8.45 7.44
C VAL A 130 2.52 -7.64 6.31
N LEU A 131 1.91 -7.61 5.12
CA LEU A 131 2.41 -6.82 3.99
C LEU A 131 2.44 -5.32 4.29
N CYS A 132 1.39 -4.78 4.93
CA CYS A 132 1.35 -3.38 5.35
C CYS A 132 2.45 -3.06 6.36
N LEU A 133 2.64 -3.89 7.38
CA LEU A 133 3.68 -3.69 8.39
C LEU A 133 5.07 -3.76 7.76
N LEU A 134 5.33 -4.75 6.91
CA LEU A 134 6.62 -4.90 6.21
C LEU A 134 6.89 -3.72 5.28
N ALA A 135 5.91 -3.31 4.48
CA ALA A 135 6.03 -2.16 3.58
C ALA A 135 6.24 -0.87 4.37
N TYR A 136 5.45 -0.61 5.41
CA TYR A 136 5.50 0.60 6.21
C TYR A 136 6.83 0.71 6.97
N PHE A 137 7.18 -0.30 7.79
CA PHE A 137 8.41 -0.27 8.59
C PHE A 137 9.65 -0.42 7.73
N GLY A 138 9.64 -1.30 6.73
CA GLY A 138 10.76 -1.47 5.80
C GLY A 138 11.05 -0.17 5.06
N SER A 139 10.02 0.47 4.52
CA SER A 139 10.16 1.75 3.81
C SER A 139 10.62 2.88 4.75
N MET A 140 10.09 2.95 5.97
CA MET A 140 10.49 3.93 6.97
C MET A 140 11.97 3.79 7.35
N LEU A 141 12.45 2.57 7.59
CA LEU A 141 13.86 2.31 7.90
C LEU A 141 14.78 2.71 6.74
N ILE A 142 14.40 2.39 5.51
CA ILE A 142 15.15 2.78 4.30
C ILE A 142 15.17 4.31 4.16
N ALA A 143 14.03 4.98 4.34
CA ALA A 143 13.93 6.43 4.25
C ALA A 143 14.81 7.13 5.30
N ILE A 144 14.81 6.65 6.55
CA ILE A 144 15.69 7.16 7.62
C ILE A 144 17.15 7.00 7.23
N ARG A 145 17.56 5.82 6.73
CA ARG A 145 18.95 5.57 6.31
C ARG A 145 19.38 6.50 5.18
N ILE A 146 18.56 6.67 4.14
CA ILE A 146 18.86 7.55 3.00
C ILE A 146 18.97 9.02 3.44
N TYR A 147 18.06 9.47 4.31
CA TYR A 147 18.02 10.87 4.74
C TYR A 147 19.18 11.23 5.68
N ARG A 148 19.67 10.24 6.47
CA ARG A 148 20.86 10.37 7.31
C ARG A 148 22.15 10.33 6.48
N ALA A 149 22.19 9.57 5.38
CA ALA A 149 23.37 9.44 4.53
C ALA A 149 23.70 10.68 3.70
N LYS A 150 22.75 11.61 3.48
CA LYS A 150 22.99 12.88 2.76
C LYS A 150 23.72 13.96 3.60
N GLU A 151 24.28 13.61 4.76
CA GLU A 151 25.05 14.51 5.64
C GLU A 151 26.57 14.24 5.65
N LEU A 152 27.06 13.20 4.97
CA LEU A 152 28.49 12.96 4.73
C LEU A 152 28.90 13.52 3.37
#